data_AF-A0A497DVZ0-F1
#
_entry.id   AF-A0A497DVZ0-F1
#
_cell.length_a   1.000
_cell.length_b   1.000
_cell.length_c   1.000
_cell.angle_alpha   90.00
_cell.angle_beta   90.00
_cell.angle_gamma   90.00
#
_symmetry.space_group_name_H-M   'P 1'
#
loop_
_entity.id
_entity.type
_entity.pdbx_description
1 polymer ?
#
loop_
_entity_poly.entity_id
_entity_poly.type
_entity_poly.pdbx_seq_one_letter_code
_entity_poly.pdbx_strand_id
1 'polypeptide(L)'
;MEELLTIPEISVSQKAEDGWGFTGGAGLELKLKRENISVFTEAIYISGKTKGISTINDLNFGLREEKFKVDLSSWQIRVGFRYFY
;
A
#
# COMPACT_ATOMS: atom_id res chain seq x y z
N MET A 1 -11.84 13.46 -47.47
CA MET A 1 -12.25 13.10 -46.10
C MET A 1 -11.02 12.54 -45.44
N GLU A 2 -10.35 13.34 -44.62
CA GLU A 2 -9.21 12.87 -43.83
C GLU A 2 -9.75 12.08 -42.64
N GLU A 3 -9.32 10.82 -42.50
CA GLU A 3 -9.59 10.02 -41.30
C GLU A 3 -8.79 10.64 -40.15
N LEU A 4 -9.49 11.30 -39.24
CA LEU A 4 -8.92 11.82 -38.01
C LEU A 4 -8.47 10.62 -37.15
N LEU A 5 -7.18 10.31 -37.21
CA LEU A 5 -6.56 9.27 -36.40
C LEU A 5 -6.39 9.78 -34.97
N THR A 6 -7.44 9.67 -34.16
CA THR A 6 -7.36 10.02 -32.72
C THR A 6 -6.59 8.92 -32.00
N ILE A 7 -5.52 9.29 -31.29
CA ILE A 7 -4.91 8.39 -30.29
C ILE A 7 -5.98 8.19 -29.22
N PRO A 8 -6.47 6.96 -28.98
CA PRO A 8 -7.47 6.74 -27.95
C PRO A 8 -6.86 7.11 -26.60
N GLU A 9 -7.34 8.19 -26.00
CA GLU A 9 -6.96 8.55 -24.64
C GLU A 9 -7.72 7.63 -23.70
N ILE A 10 -7.00 6.65 -23.17
CA ILE A 10 -7.51 5.71 -22.17
C ILE A 10 -6.92 6.12 -20.83
N SER A 11 -7.78 6.49 -19.89
CA SER A 11 -7.40 6.74 -18.50
C SER A 11 -7.83 5.57 -17.64
N VAL A 12 -6.90 5.00 -16.88
CA VAL A 12 -7.16 3.92 -15.94
C VAL A 12 -6.91 4.44 -14.53
N SER A 13 -7.95 4.43 -13.71
CA SER A 13 -7.88 4.77 -12.29
C SER A 13 -8.19 3.55 -11.47
N GLN A 14 -7.39 3.29 -10.44
CA GLN A 14 -7.57 2.15 -9.55
C GLN A 14 -7.62 2.62 -8.11
N LYS A 15 -8.65 2.17 -7.38
CA LYS A 15 -8.84 2.48 -5.97
C LYS A 15 -9.14 1.21 -5.20
N ALA A 16 -8.43 0.99 -4.10
CA ALA A 16 -8.79 -0.03 -3.12
C ALA A 16 -10.01 0.44 -2.30
N GLU A 17 -10.99 -0.43 -2.13
CA GLU A 17 -12.11 -0.24 -1.20
C GLU A 17 -11.61 -0.36 0.26
N ASP A 18 -12.37 0.20 1.18
CA ASP A 18 -12.13 0.02 2.61
C ASP A 18 -12.33 -1.45 3.00
N GLY A 19 -11.38 -1.99 3.74
CA GLY A 19 -11.37 -3.39 4.15
C GLY A 19 -10.77 -3.56 5.53
N TRP A 20 -11.04 -4.71 6.15
CA TRP A 20 -10.44 -5.06 7.43
C TRP A 20 -9.03 -5.60 7.23
N GLY A 21 -8.11 -5.11 8.06
CA GLY A 21 -6.74 -5.59 8.13
C GLY A 21 -6.34 -5.87 9.58
N PHE A 22 -5.40 -6.77 9.76
CA PHE A 22 -4.77 -7.05 11.04
C PHE A 22 -3.29 -6.73 10.95
N THR A 23 -2.77 -6.07 11.99
CA THR A 23 -1.34 -5.79 12.12
C THR A 23 -0.87 -6.39 13.43
N GLY A 24 0.14 -7.24 13.37
CA GLY A 24 0.74 -7.88 14.53
C GLY A 24 2.24 -8.00 14.37
N GLY A 25 2.98 -7.89 15.46
CA GLY A 25 4.42 -7.96 15.42
C GLY A 25 5.04 -8.11 16.79
N ALA A 26 6.32 -8.41 16.78
CA ALA A 26 7.13 -8.52 17.98
C ALA A 26 8.48 -7.84 17.75
N GLY A 27 9.07 -7.34 18.83
CA GLY A 27 10.36 -6.69 18.79
C GLY A 27 11.13 -6.82 20.08
N LEU A 28 12.41 -6.49 20.00
CA LEU A 28 13.33 -6.43 21.13
C LEU A 28 13.87 -5.01 21.23
N GLU A 29 14.00 -4.52 22.45
CA GLU A 29 14.64 -3.25 22.75
C GLU A 29 15.75 -3.47 23.79
N LEU A 30 16.94 -2.94 23.49
CA LEU A 30 18.12 -2.99 24.34
C LEU A 30 18.48 -1.57 24.76
N LYS A 31 18.31 -1.27 26.05
CA LYS A 31 18.66 0.02 26.64
C LYS A 31 20.15 0.06 27.00
N LEU A 32 20.88 1.03 26.45
CA LEU A 32 22.29 1.24 26.79
C LEU A 32 22.34 2.07 28.09
N LYS A 33 22.60 1.45 29.24
CA LYS A 33 22.40 2.09 30.57
C LYS A 33 23.15 3.42 30.82
N ARG A 34 24.19 3.73 30.06
CA ARG A 34 25.04 4.92 30.25
C ARG A 34 24.74 6.07 29.28
N GLU A 35 24.00 5.78 28.22
CA GLU A 35 23.66 6.73 27.18
C GLU A 35 22.14 6.74 27.13
N ASN A 36 21.47 7.87 26.97
CA ASN A 36 20.01 7.85 26.86
C ASN A 36 19.55 7.31 25.48
N ILE A 37 20.15 6.22 25.03
CA ILE A 37 19.96 5.58 23.74
C ILE A 37 19.47 4.15 24.00
N SER A 38 18.45 3.72 23.25
CA SER A 38 18.12 2.30 23.09
C SER A 38 18.24 1.89 21.62
N VAL A 39 18.59 0.63 21.42
CA VAL A 39 18.57 -0.02 20.10
C VAL A 39 17.34 -0.90 20.05
N PHE A 40 16.56 -0.83 18.97
CA PHE A 40 15.40 -1.68 18.80
C PHE A 40 15.42 -2.43 17.47
N THR A 41 14.80 -3.60 17.48
CA THR A 41 14.49 -4.40 16.28
C THR A 41 13.06 -4.89 16.39
N GLU A 42 12.28 -4.75 15.32
CA GLU A 42 10.86 -5.11 15.27
C GLU A 42 10.56 -5.82 13.95
N ALA A 43 9.81 -6.92 14.04
CA ALA A 43 9.24 -7.61 12.91
C ALA A 43 7.71 -7.51 13.00
N ILE A 44 7.09 -6.96 11.96
CA ILE A 44 5.66 -6.67 11.91
C ILE A 44 5.10 -7.32 10.65
N TYR A 45 4.02 -8.07 10.82
CA TYR A 45 3.20 -8.57 9.74
C TYR A 45 1.90 -7.76 9.66
N ILE A 46 1.63 -7.25 8.47
CA ILE A 46 0.38 -6.62 8.11
C ILE A 46 -0.34 -7.62 7.22
N SER A 47 -1.58 -7.95 7.56
CA SER A 47 -2.46 -8.83 6.80
C SER A 47 -3.70 -8.05 6.39
N GLY A 48 -3.97 -7.94 5.10
CA GLY A 48 -5.14 -7.20 4.62
C GLY A 48 -5.58 -7.72 3.27
N LYS A 49 -6.87 -8.04 3.14
CA LYS A 49 -7.48 -8.37 1.86
C LYS A 49 -8.65 -7.44 1.62
N THR A 50 -8.64 -6.75 0.50
CA THR A 50 -9.72 -5.86 0.11
C THR A 50 -10.09 -6.08 -1.36
N LYS A 51 -11.12 -5.40 -1.82
CA LYS A 51 -11.47 -5.32 -3.24
C LYS A 51 -10.93 -4.01 -3.79
N GLY A 52 -10.49 -4.02 -5.03
CA GLY A 52 -10.18 -2.83 -5.80
C GLY A 52 -11.25 -2.61 -6.86
N ILE A 53 -11.49 -1.35 -7.19
CA ILE A 53 -12.27 -0.94 -8.36
C ILE A 53 -11.29 -0.32 -9.34
N SER A 54 -11.32 -0.81 -10.58
CA SER A 54 -10.61 -0.23 -11.73
C SER A 54 -11.64 0.48 -12.60
N THR A 55 -11.53 1.79 -12.71
CA THR A 55 -12.34 2.62 -13.60
C THR A 55 -11.52 2.94 -14.84
N ILE A 56 -11.95 2.42 -15.99
CA ILE A 56 -11.34 2.65 -17.30
C ILE A 56 -12.24 3.64 -18.03
N ASN A 57 -11.73 4.83 -18.30
CA ASN A 57 -12.39 5.83 -19.13
C ASN A 57 -11.73 5.82 -20.51
N ASP A 58 -12.47 5.35 -21.51
CA ASP A 58 -12.06 5.38 -22.90
C ASP A 58 -12.91 6.43 -23.63
N LEU A 59 -12.27 7.42 -24.25
CA LEU A 59 -13.00 8.48 -24.97
C LEU A 59 -13.87 7.98 -26.14
N ASN A 60 -13.60 6.77 -26.65
CA ASN A 60 -14.38 6.16 -27.74
C ASN A 60 -15.44 5.17 -27.23
N PHE A 61 -15.17 4.47 -26.12
CA PHE A 61 -16.01 3.37 -25.62
C PHE A 61 -16.73 3.67 -24.29
N GLY A 62 -16.47 4.83 -23.69
CA GLY A 62 -17.09 5.30 -22.44
C GLY A 62 -16.42 4.74 -21.18
N LEU A 63 -17.17 4.79 -20.08
CA LEU A 63 -16.69 4.38 -18.75
C LEU A 63 -16.97 2.90 -18.48
N ARG A 64 -15.95 2.16 -18.03
CA ARG A 64 -16.06 0.77 -17.58
C ARG A 64 -15.49 0.62 -16.17
N GLU A 65 -16.20 -0.10 -15.31
CA GLU A 65 -15.72 -0.43 -13.96
C GLU A 65 -15.52 -1.93 -13.79
N GLU A 66 -14.39 -2.33 -13.22
CA GLU A 66 -14.07 -3.71 -12.91
C GLU A 66 -13.65 -3.89 -11.45
N LYS A 67 -14.14 -4.95 -10.81
CA LYS A 67 -13.79 -5.29 -9.43
C LYS A 67 -12.72 -6.38 -9.42
N PHE A 68 -11.65 -6.16 -8.69
CA PHE A 68 -10.57 -7.13 -8.50
C PHE A 68 -10.26 -7.33 -7.01
N LYS A 69 -9.57 -8.42 -6.68
CA LYS A 69 -9.12 -8.67 -5.30
C LYS A 69 -7.72 -8.10 -5.13
N VAL A 70 -7.48 -7.43 -4.01
CA VAL A 70 -6.19 -6.86 -3.64
C VAL A 70 -5.70 -7.52 -2.36
N ASP A 71 -4.50 -8.07 -2.42
CA ASP A 71 -3.77 -8.54 -1.24
C ASP A 71 -2.77 -7.45 -0.83
N LEU A 72 -2.95 -6.93 0.39
CA LEU A 72 -2.13 -5.88 0.99
C LEU A 72 -1.22 -6.45 2.09
N SER A 73 -1.06 -7.77 2.12
CA SER A 73 -0.24 -8.42 3.14
C SER A 73 1.25 -8.09 2.93
N SER A 74 1.94 -7.66 3.98
CA SER A 74 3.35 -7.30 3.92
C SER A 74 4.08 -7.57 5.23
N TRP A 75 5.36 -7.89 5.10
CA TRP A 75 6.30 -7.94 6.23
C TRP A 75 7.08 -6.63 6.30
N GLN A 76 7.20 -6.08 7.50
CA GLN A 76 8.03 -4.93 7.80
C GLN A 76 9.06 -5.32 8.86
N ILE A 77 10.32 -5.09 8.56
CA ILE A 77 11.43 -5.26 9.50
C ILE A 77 11.98 -3.88 9.78
N ARG A 78 12.01 -3.48 11.05
CA ARG A 78 12.52 -2.18 11.49
C ARG A 78 13.67 -2.39 12.43
N VAL A 79 14.76 -1.68 12.20
CA VAL A 79 15.92 -1.63 13.09
C VAL A 79 16.28 -0.17 13.26
N GLY A 80 16.55 0.25 14.49
CA GLY A 80 16.89 1.65 14.73
C GLY A 80 17.36 1.93 16.15
N PHE A 81 17.58 3.23 16.38
CA PHE A 81 17.96 3.77 17.68
C PHE A 81 16.86 4.72 18.16
N ARG A 82 16.57 4.72 19.46
CA ARG A 82 15.71 5.73 20.11
C ARG A 82 16.56 6.51 21.09
N TYR A 83 16.55 7.83 20.97
CA TYR A 83 17.20 8.73 21.92
C TYR A 83 16.14 9.31 22.84
N PHE A 84 16.36 9.20 24.15
CA PHE A 84 15.51 9.76 25.19
C PHE A 84 16.22 11.01 25.74
N TYR A 85 15.56 12.16 25.69
CA TYR A 85 16.08 13.38 26.30
C TYR A 85 15.76 13.40 27.79
#